data_AF-A0AAN9MQ66-F1
#
_entry.id   AF-A0AAN9MQ66-F1
#
_cell.length_a   1.000
_cell.length_b   1.000
_cell.length_c   1.000
_cell.angle_alpha   90.00
_cell.angle_beta   90.00
_cell.angle_gamma   90.00
#
_symmetry.space_group_name_H-M   'P 1'
#
loop_
_entity.id
_entity.type
_entity.pdbx_description
1 polymer ?
#
loop_
_entity_poly.entity_id
_entity_poly.type
_entity_poly.pdbx_seq_one_letter_code
_entity_poly.pdbx_strand_id
1 'polypeptide(L)'
;MIYKCLIIQLLHMDSIPRSLFNFLHLPDYSFVGIGIKDDLYKLEVEYGIRCRNAVELGPLAASVMKMPRLSGCGIDELTLVVNKLDLRKHRPLSALFKDWGQYALGEKLAKLATINVYSCYKVGSRLLEPCESL
;
A
#
# COMPACT_ATOMS: atom_id res chain seq x y z
N MET A 1 -8.87 -7.95 -16.67
CA MET A 1 -9.20 -7.41 -15.34
C MET A 1 -8.90 -5.92 -15.33
N ILE A 2 -9.84 -5.10 -14.87
CA ILE A 2 -9.68 -3.64 -14.73
C ILE A 2 -9.45 -3.36 -13.24
N TYR A 3 -8.35 -2.69 -12.89
CA TYR A 3 -8.07 -2.25 -11.53
C TYR A 3 -8.55 -0.81 -11.33
N LYS A 4 -9.06 -0.53 -10.13
CA LYS A 4 -9.46 0.83 -9.72
C LYS A 4 -8.57 1.28 -8.57
N CYS A 5 -8.21 2.56 -8.57
CA CYS A 5 -7.44 3.19 -7.51
C CYS A 5 -8.24 4.38 -6.98
N LEU A 6 -8.38 4.46 -5.65
CA LEU A 6 -9.00 5.59 -4.96
C LEU A 6 -7.90 6.33 -4.20
N ILE A 7 -7.78 7.63 -4.45
CA ILE A 7 -6.85 8.52 -3.74
C ILE A 7 -7.68 9.53 -2.96
N ILE A 8 -7.41 9.64 -1.66
CA ILE A 8 -8.10 10.55 -0.74
C ILE A 8 -7.07 11.55 -0.20
N GLN A 9 -7.27 12.84 -0.46
CA GLN A 9 -6.37 13.90 0.00
C GLN A 9 -6.84 14.47 1.34
N LEU A 10 -6.47 13.82 2.45
CA LEU A 10 -6.95 14.16 3.81
C LEU A 10 -6.65 15.61 4.21
N LEU A 11 -5.51 16.16 3.77
CA LEU A 11 -5.07 17.55 4.02
C LEU A 11 -6.10 18.61 3.61
N HIS A 12 -6.95 18.31 2.63
CA HIS A 12 -7.92 19.27 2.07
C HIS A 12 -9.36 18.95 2.48
N MET A 13 -9.55 18.09 3.48
CA MET A 13 -10.88 17.71 3.96
C MET A 13 -11.22 18.46 5.23
N ASP A 14 -12.40 19.10 5.26
CA ASP A 14 -12.91 19.78 6.46
C ASP A 14 -13.21 18.78 7.59
N SER A 15 -13.52 17.53 7.24
CA SER A 15 -13.73 16.44 8.18
C SER A 15 -13.47 15.09 7.52
N ILE A 16 -13.06 14.11 8.32
CA ILE A 16 -12.82 12.75 7.86
C ILE A 16 -14.16 11.99 7.73
N PRO A 17 -14.50 11.44 6.56
CA PRO A 17 -15.79 10.78 6.36
C PRO A 17 -15.92 9.53 7.24
N ARG A 18 -17.09 9.33 7.85
CA ARG A 18 -17.36 8.13 8.64
C ARG A 18 -17.24 6.84 7.83
N SER A 19 -17.54 6.91 6.53
CA SER A 19 -17.36 5.78 5.61
C SER A 19 -15.91 5.30 5.50
N LEU A 20 -14.92 6.21 5.55
CA LEU A 20 -13.51 5.85 5.54
C LEU A 20 -13.11 5.11 6.81
N PHE A 21 -13.55 5.60 7.97
CA PHE A 21 -13.35 4.89 9.24
C PHE A 21 -13.95 3.49 9.22
N ASN A 22 -15.20 3.38 8.79
CA ASN A 22 -15.89 2.09 8.73
C ASN A 22 -15.16 1.13 7.77
N PHE A 23 -14.72 1.62 6.61
CA PHE A 23 -13.98 0.82 5.62
C PHE A 23 -12.69 0.24 6.21
N LEU A 24 -11.89 1.04 6.90
CA LEU A 24 -10.63 0.60 7.54
C LEU A 24 -10.83 -0.35 8.73
N HIS A 25 -12.06 -0.53 9.20
CA HIS A 25 -12.44 -1.45 10.28
C HIS A 25 -13.16 -2.71 9.80
N LEU A 26 -13.40 -2.87 8.50
CA LEU A 26 -14.06 -4.05 7.96
C LEU A 26 -13.21 -5.31 8.24
N PRO A 27 -13.78 -6.32 8.93
CA PRO A 27 -13.02 -7.50 9.35
C PRO A 27 -12.64 -8.42 8.19
N ASP A 28 -13.37 -8.34 7.08
CA ASP A 28 -13.18 -9.23 5.92
C ASP A 28 -12.11 -8.71 4.94
N TYR A 29 -11.55 -7.53 5.20
CA TYR A 29 -10.52 -6.92 4.37
C TYR A 29 -9.18 -6.88 5.10
N SER A 30 -8.12 -7.14 4.36
CA SER A 30 -6.74 -6.94 4.78
C SER A 30 -6.15 -5.74 4.06
N PHE A 31 -5.58 -4.81 4.83
CA PHE A 31 -4.93 -3.62 4.33
C PHE A 31 -3.43 -3.85 4.27
N VAL A 32 -2.90 -4.03 3.07
CA VAL A 32 -1.50 -4.42 2.83
C VAL A 32 -0.65 -3.22 2.44
N GLY A 33 0.59 -3.17 2.90
CA GLY A 33 1.54 -2.12 2.53
C GLY A 33 2.97 -2.42 2.97
N ILE A 34 3.88 -1.48 2.66
CA ILE A 34 5.26 -1.48 3.15
C ILE A 34 5.43 -0.32 4.12
N GLY A 35 5.91 -0.59 5.33
CA GLY A 35 5.97 0.41 6.41
C GLY A 35 4.59 0.84 6.89
N ILE A 36 3.55 0.04 6.61
CA ILE A 36 2.15 0.41 6.84
C ILE A 36 1.85 0.68 8.31
N LYS A 37 2.56 0.00 9.22
CA LYS A 37 2.38 0.21 10.66
C LYS A 37 2.80 1.61 11.11
N ASP A 38 3.92 2.10 10.57
CA ASP A 38 4.41 3.44 10.88
C ASP A 38 3.52 4.52 10.26
N ASP A 39 3.02 4.28 9.04
CA ASP A 39 2.08 5.17 8.38
C ASP A 39 0.73 5.23 9.12
N LEU A 40 0.24 4.10 9.63
CA LEU A 40 -0.98 4.04 10.43
C LEU A 40 -0.82 4.72 11.80
N TYR A 41 0.36 4.61 12.42
CA TYR A 41 0.64 5.35 13.65
C TYR A 41 0.55 6.87 13.42
N LYS A 42 1.11 7.38 12.32
CA LYS A 42 0.99 8.81 11.96
C LYS A 42 -0.46 9.19 11.68
N LEU A 43 -1.19 8.37 10.92
CA LEU A 43 -2.60 8.60 10.64
C LEU A 43 -3.47 8.61 11.90
N GLU A 44 -3.13 7.79 12.90
CA GLU A 44 -3.82 7.79 14.18
C GLU A 44 -3.54 9.07 14.97
N VAL A 45 -2.27 9.48 15.05
CA VAL A 45 -1.87 10.69 15.80
C VAL A 45 -2.45 11.96 15.16
N GLU A 46 -2.40 12.08 13.83
CA GLU A 46 -2.80 13.29 13.12
C GLU A 46 -4.30 13.35 12.82
N TYR A 47 -4.94 12.21 12.54
CA TYR A 47 -6.32 12.16 12.04
C TYR A 47 -7.24 11.25 12.86
N GLY A 48 -6.73 10.58 13.91
CA GLY A 48 -7.49 9.60 14.69
C GLY A 48 -7.83 8.32 13.91
N ILE A 49 -7.26 8.13 12.71
CA ILE A 49 -7.57 7.01 11.82
C ILE A 49 -6.81 5.77 12.25
N ARG A 50 -7.57 4.72 12.57
CA ARG A 50 -7.04 3.37 12.85
C ARG A 50 -7.47 2.40 11.76
N CYS A 51 -6.66 1.38 11.54
CA CYS A 51 -6.95 0.28 10.63
C CYS A 51 -6.87 -1.05 11.41
N ARG A 52 -7.94 -1.85 11.33
CA ARG A 52 -8.06 -3.07 12.13
C ARG A 52 -7.12 -4.18 11.64
N ASN A 53 -7.05 -4.37 10.33
CA ASN A 53 -6.41 -5.52 9.70
C ASN A 53 -5.23 -5.11 8.81
N ALA A 54 -4.24 -4.43 9.40
CA ALA A 54 -3.05 -4.00 8.68
C ALA A 54 -2.01 -5.12 8.55
N VAL A 55 -1.46 -5.31 7.34
CA VAL A 55 -0.53 -6.39 7.00
C VAL A 55 0.74 -5.80 6.39
N GLU A 56 1.86 -6.02 7.07
CA GLU A 56 3.19 -5.60 6.62
C GLU A 56 3.75 -6.63 5.63
N LEU A 57 4.00 -6.19 4.39
CA LEU A 57 4.29 -7.11 3.29
C LEU A 57 5.70 -7.73 3.35
N GLY A 58 6.70 -7.00 3.87
CA GLY A 58 8.07 -7.53 3.96
C GLY A 58 8.16 -8.81 4.80
N PRO A 59 7.78 -8.78 6.09
CA PRO A 59 7.77 -9.95 6.97
C PRO A 59 6.84 -11.06 6.45
N LEU A 60 5.67 -10.71 5.87
CA LEU A 60 4.78 -11.69 5.28
C LEU A 60 5.48 -12.43 4.12
N ALA A 61 6.10 -11.70 3.20
CA ALA A 61 6.83 -12.27 2.07
C ALA A 61 7.98 -13.15 2.55
N ALA A 62 8.75 -12.71 3.56
CA ALA A 62 9.84 -13.50 4.14
C ALA A 62 9.36 -14.84 4.71
N SER A 63 8.23 -14.82 5.42
CA SER A 63 7.63 -16.00 6.04
C SER A 63 7.04 -16.99 5.03
N VAL A 64 6.25 -16.49 4.07
CA VAL A 64 5.57 -17.31 3.05
C VAL A 64 6.57 -17.89 2.04
N MET A 65 7.50 -17.07 1.55
CA MET A 65 8.48 -17.49 0.53
C MET A 65 9.69 -18.23 1.13
N LYS A 66 9.79 -18.33 2.47
CA LYS A 66 10.96 -18.89 3.19
C LYS A 66 12.26 -18.19 2.81
N MET A 67 12.22 -16.87 2.68
CA MET A 67 13.35 -16.03 2.28
C MET A 67 13.52 -14.86 3.26
N PRO A 68 14.26 -15.04 4.39
CA PRO A 68 14.37 -14.04 5.45
C PRO A 68 14.77 -12.64 4.98
N ARG A 69 15.62 -12.55 3.95
CA ARG A 69 16.07 -11.28 3.36
C ARG A 69 14.92 -10.38 2.90
N LEU A 70 13.77 -10.94 2.52
CA LEU A 70 12.63 -10.17 2.02
C LEU A 70 12.01 -9.28 3.08
N SER A 71 12.25 -9.57 4.37
CA SER A 71 11.68 -8.80 5.47
C SER A 71 12.10 -7.33 5.47
N GLY A 72 13.29 -7.02 4.93
CA GLY A 72 13.81 -5.65 4.81
C GLY A 72 13.77 -5.09 3.39
N CYS A 73 13.13 -5.79 2.44
CA CYS A 73 13.09 -5.36 1.06
C CYS A 73 11.99 -4.34 0.80
N GLY A 74 12.28 -3.34 -0.03
CA GLY A 74 11.29 -2.40 -0.54
C GLY A 74 10.33 -3.06 -1.54
N ILE A 75 9.25 -2.33 -1.86
CA ILE A 75 8.15 -2.86 -2.68
C ILE A 75 8.59 -3.32 -4.08
N ASP A 76 9.61 -2.69 -4.66
CA ASP A 76 10.14 -3.07 -5.98
C ASP A 76 10.71 -4.48 -5.99
N GLU A 77 11.57 -4.80 -5.01
CA GLU A 77 12.19 -6.11 -4.87
C GLU A 77 11.14 -7.17 -4.51
N LEU A 78 10.17 -6.85 -3.64
CA LEU A 78 9.08 -7.76 -3.33
C LEU A 78 8.21 -8.07 -4.55
N THR A 79 7.84 -7.05 -5.33
CA THR A 79 7.04 -7.23 -6.56
C THR A 79 7.79 -8.09 -7.57
N LEU A 80 9.11 -7.88 -7.71
CA LEU A 80 9.96 -8.66 -8.59
C LEU A 80 10.05 -10.13 -8.14
N VAL A 81 10.31 -10.38 -6.85
CA VAL A 81 10.50 -11.75 -6.35
C VAL A 81 9.20 -12.55 -6.33
N VAL A 82 8.13 -11.94 -5.80
CA VAL A 82 6.82 -12.59 -5.57
C VAL A 82 6.00 -12.70 -6.85
N ASN A 83 5.97 -11.66 -7.67
CA ASN A 83 5.11 -11.60 -8.85
C ASN A 83 5.86 -11.66 -10.19
N LYS A 84 7.20 -11.72 -10.19
CA LYS A 84 8.04 -11.64 -11.41
C LYS A 84 7.74 -10.40 -12.25
N LEU A 85 7.38 -9.31 -11.58
CA LEU A 85 6.98 -8.06 -12.22
C LEU A 85 7.90 -6.92 -11.79
N ASP A 86 8.51 -6.25 -12.76
CA ASP A 86 9.35 -5.08 -12.52
C ASP A 86 8.63 -3.79 -12.91
N LEU A 87 8.31 -2.98 -11.90
CA LEU A 87 7.64 -1.69 -12.06
C LEU A 87 8.53 -0.49 -11.71
N ARG A 88 9.83 -0.71 -11.45
CA ARG A 88 10.78 0.35 -11.06
C ARG A 88 10.82 1.53 -12.02
N LYS A 89 10.73 1.24 -13.32
CA LYS A 89 10.70 2.27 -14.39
C LYS A 89 9.54 3.25 -14.27
N HIS A 90 8.50 2.93 -13.50
CA HIS A 90 7.34 3.78 -13.27
C HIS A 90 7.43 4.59 -11.95
N ARG A 91 8.54 4.51 -11.23
CA ARG A 91 8.82 5.21 -9.97
C ARG A 91 10.05 6.12 -10.08
N PRO A 92 9.99 7.22 -10.86
CA PRO A 92 11.14 8.11 -10.98
C PRO A 92 11.44 8.78 -9.63
N LEU A 93 12.72 8.75 -9.20
CA LEU A 93 13.16 9.36 -7.94
C LEU A 93 12.85 10.86 -7.84
N SER A 94 12.82 11.56 -8.98
CA SER A 94 12.47 12.99 -9.05
C SER A 94 11.06 13.30 -8.56
N ALA A 95 10.17 12.30 -8.46
CA ALA A 95 8.83 12.47 -7.95
C ALA A 95 8.74 12.35 -6.41
N LEU A 96 9.75 11.80 -5.73
CA LEU A 96 9.79 11.73 -4.27
C LEU A 96 9.80 13.13 -3.62
N PHE A 97 10.43 14.09 -4.29
CA PHE A 97 10.61 15.46 -3.80
C PHE A 97 9.52 16.43 -4.27
N LYS A 98 8.40 15.91 -4.78
CA LYS A 98 7.26 16.74 -5.22
C LYS A 98 6.31 17.01 -4.06
N ASP A 99 5.59 18.11 -4.16
CA ASP A 99 4.55 18.46 -3.21
C ASP A 99 3.32 17.55 -3.39
N TRP A 100 3.16 16.60 -2.48
CA TRP A 100 2.00 15.69 -2.40
C TRP A 100 0.79 16.34 -1.72
N GLY A 101 0.97 17.50 -1.08
CA GLY A 101 -0.06 18.27 -0.41
C GLY A 101 -0.72 19.34 -1.27
N GLN A 102 -0.39 19.43 -2.56
CA GLN A 102 -1.07 20.36 -3.48
C GLN A 102 -2.58 20.05 -3.56
N TYR A 103 -3.42 21.09 -3.72
CA TYR A 103 -4.89 20.94 -3.70
C TYR A 103 -5.42 19.99 -4.79
N ALA A 104 -4.86 20.09 -6.01
CA ALA A 104 -5.17 19.20 -7.11
C ALA A 104 -3.99 18.26 -7.37
N LEU A 105 -4.13 16.98 -7.04
CA LEU A 105 -3.10 15.98 -7.33
C LEU A 105 -2.91 15.84 -8.85
N GLY A 106 -1.80 16.34 -9.37
CA GLY A 106 -1.47 16.21 -10.78
C GLY A 106 -1.41 14.75 -11.24
N GLU A 107 -1.77 14.51 -12.50
CA GLU A 107 -1.87 13.17 -13.11
C GLU A 107 -0.61 12.31 -12.90
N LYS A 108 0.58 12.93 -12.97
CA LYS A 108 1.86 12.23 -12.75
C LYS A 108 1.98 11.67 -11.34
N LEU A 109 1.56 12.43 -10.32
CA LEU A 109 1.59 11.97 -8.93
C LEU A 109 0.48 10.95 -8.67
N ALA A 110 -0.72 11.16 -9.23
CA ALA A 110 -1.81 10.17 -9.15
C ALA A 110 -1.40 8.83 -9.76
N LYS A 111 -0.71 8.84 -10.91
CA LYS A 111 -0.16 7.65 -11.55
C LYS A 111 0.91 6.97 -10.67
N LEU A 112 1.80 7.75 -10.07
CA LEU A 112 2.83 7.21 -9.17
C LEU A 112 2.22 6.58 -7.92
N ALA A 113 1.29 7.25 -7.24
CA ALA A 113 0.55 6.70 -6.11
C ALA A 113 -0.16 5.40 -6.49
N THR A 114 -0.81 5.39 -7.65
CA THR A 114 -1.48 4.20 -8.19
C THR A 114 -0.51 3.03 -8.39
N ILE A 115 0.68 3.28 -8.96
CA ILE A 115 1.70 2.25 -9.14
C ILE A 115 2.21 1.72 -7.79
N ASN A 116 2.40 2.58 -6.79
CA ASN A 116 2.82 2.18 -5.44
C ASN A 116 1.80 1.23 -4.79
N VAL A 117 0.53 1.63 -4.75
CA VAL A 117 -0.53 0.81 -4.14
C VAL A 117 -0.85 -0.45 -4.96
N TYR A 118 -0.74 -0.37 -6.29
CA TYR A 118 -0.92 -1.54 -7.17
C TYR A 118 0.13 -2.61 -6.90
N SER A 119 1.40 -2.25 -6.73
CA SER A 119 2.43 -3.22 -6.34
C SER A 119 2.13 -3.88 -5.00
N CYS A 120 1.73 -3.10 -3.98
CA CYS A 120 1.35 -3.64 -2.68
C CYS A 120 0.18 -4.62 -2.80
N TYR A 121 -0.84 -4.25 -3.56
CA TYR A 121 -1.98 -5.11 -3.87
C TYR A 121 -1.57 -6.41 -4.56
N LYS A 122 -0.68 -6.36 -5.57
CA LYS A 122 -0.24 -7.55 -6.31
C LYS A 122 0.57 -8.51 -5.45
N VAL A 123 1.45 -7.98 -4.61
CA VAL A 123 2.24 -8.79 -3.66
C VAL A 123 1.30 -9.39 -2.61
N GLY A 124 0.47 -8.57 -1.97
CA GLY A 124 -0.47 -9.02 -0.93
C GLY A 124 -1.45 -10.06 -1.43
N SER A 125 -2.07 -9.84 -2.59
CA SER A 125 -3.01 -10.81 -3.20
C SER A 125 -2.34 -12.16 -3.42
N ARG A 126 -1.09 -12.18 -3.91
CA ARG A 126 -0.37 -13.42 -4.17
C ARG A 126 0.05 -14.15 -2.90
N LEU A 127 0.38 -13.43 -1.84
CA LEU A 127 0.83 -14.02 -0.57
C LEU A 127 -0.32 -14.45 0.34
N LEU A 128 -1.50 -13.83 0.18
CA LEU A 128 -2.70 -14.11 0.95
C LEU A 128 -3.69 -15.05 0.22
N GLU A 129 -3.41 -15.40 -1.03
CA GLU A 129 -4.09 -16.48 -1.73
C GLU A 129 -4.00 -17.76 -0.86
N PRO A 130 -5.13 -18.42 -0.54
CA PRO A 130 -5.10 -19.69 0.16
C PRO A 130 -4.22 -20.66 -0.63
N CYS A 131 -3.32 -21.35 0.07
CA CYS A 131 -2.53 -22.41 -0.54
C CYS A 131 -3.51 -23.50 -1.01
N GLU A 132 -3.74 -23.63 -2.32
CA GLU A 132 -4.31 -24.86 -2.86
C GLU A 132 -3.37 -25.98 -2.41
N SER A 133 -3.90 -26.86 -1.56
CA SER A 133 -3.17 -28.01 -1.04
C SER A 133 -2.86 -28.92 -2.22
N LEU A 134 -1.58 -29.00 -2.61
CA LEU A 134 -1.06 -30.07 -3.46
C LEU A 134 -1.04 -31.39 -2.67
#